data_AF-A0A2K0VZE6-F1
#
_entry.id   AF-A0A2K0VZE6-F1
#
_cell.length_a   1.000
_cell.length_b   1.000
_cell.length_c   1.000
_cell.angle_alpha   90.00
_cell.angle_beta   90.00
_cell.angle_gamma   90.00
#
_symmetry.space_group_name_H-M   'P 1'
#
loop_
_entity.id
_entity.type
_entity.pdbx_description
1 polymer ?
#
loop_
_entity_poly.entity_id
_entity_poly.type
_entity_poly.pdbx_seq_one_letter_code
_entity_poly.pdbx_strand_id
1 'polypeptide(L)'
;MGVAILDTRDLRDVIQNGFKLDNPSDLIRTYQFAVQDRVPRVERFCFGDTEAISPEDLKRKFVEWQKGRDVIGVAYSLHGDLVLLREFEIFVDAICWIDLALAQYIPLQNATAPSLAVVMNRLRIRYAGRLHEPGNDAHFAMRTLLGLAVLDFWREWTYWGDGLGAIPCWYDLATKIVRADIPRPERYGFMG
;
A
#
# COMPACT_ATOMS: atom_id res chain seq x y z
N MET A 1 1.22 14.05 5.03
CA MET A 1 1.99 12.81 4.79
C MET A 1 1.06 11.62 4.88
N GLY A 2 1.09 10.73 3.89
CA GLY A 2 0.33 9.48 3.94
C GLY A 2 1.25 8.31 4.25
N VAL A 3 0.78 7.36 5.06
CA VAL A 3 1.54 6.15 5.42
C VAL A 3 0.61 4.96 5.37
N ALA A 4 1.02 3.88 4.70
CA ALA A 4 0.30 2.62 4.70
C ALA A 4 1.21 1.51 5.27
N ILE A 5 0.66 0.69 6.15
CA ILE A 5 1.37 -0.38 6.84
C ILE A 5 0.62 -1.68 6.60
N LEU A 6 1.34 -2.66 6.04
CA LEU A 6 0.91 -4.04 5.95
C LEU A 6 1.76 -4.86 6.92
N ASP A 7 1.18 -5.24 8.06
CA ASP A 7 1.87 -6.09 9.03
C ASP A 7 1.73 -7.55 8.60
N THR A 8 2.83 -8.18 8.20
CA THR A 8 2.83 -9.57 7.70
C THR A 8 2.42 -10.58 8.77
N ARG A 9 2.47 -10.20 10.05
CA ARG A 9 1.93 -11.02 11.15
C ARG A 9 0.42 -11.09 11.10
N ASP A 10 -0.25 -9.99 10.77
CA ASP A 10 -1.71 -9.96 10.59
C ASP A 10 -2.11 -10.84 9.39
N LEU A 11 -1.31 -10.86 8.31
CA LEU A 11 -1.49 -11.78 7.19
C LEU A 11 -1.37 -13.24 7.62
N ARG A 12 -0.28 -13.57 8.32
CA ARG A 12 -0.03 -14.93 8.83
C ARG A 12 -1.19 -15.37 9.72
N ASP A 13 -1.64 -14.51 10.62
CA ASP A 13 -2.68 -14.84 11.57
C ASP A 13 -4.04 -15.09 10.87
N VAL A 14 -4.37 -14.32 9.82
CA VAL A 14 -5.55 -14.60 8.97
C VAL A 14 -5.42 -15.93 8.24
N ILE A 15 -4.25 -16.22 7.67
CA ILE A 15 -3.99 -17.45 6.91
C ILE A 15 -4.03 -18.69 7.81
N GLN A 16 -3.40 -18.62 8.98
CA GLN A 16 -3.25 -19.77 9.88
C GLN A 16 -4.47 -19.99 10.78
N ASN A 17 -5.09 -18.92 11.26
CA ASN A 17 -6.18 -19.01 12.24
C ASN A 17 -7.57 -18.76 11.64
N GLY A 18 -7.65 -18.39 10.35
CA GLY A 18 -8.92 -18.24 9.64
C GLY A 18 -9.77 -17.07 10.11
N PHE A 19 -9.15 -16.00 10.63
CA PHE A 19 -9.89 -14.81 11.06
C PHE A 19 -10.70 -14.23 9.90
N LYS A 20 -12.00 -13.99 10.14
CA LYS A 20 -12.85 -13.30 9.19
C LYS A 20 -12.64 -11.80 9.31
N LEU A 21 -12.31 -11.17 8.20
CA LEU A 21 -12.26 -9.72 8.06
C LEU A 21 -13.54 -9.27 7.37
N ASP A 22 -14.14 -8.19 7.87
CA ASP A 22 -15.29 -7.55 7.21
C ASP A 22 -14.87 -7.02 5.84
N ASN A 23 -13.69 -6.40 5.77
CA ASN A 23 -13.04 -6.03 4.52
C ASN A 23 -11.56 -6.47 4.52
N PRO A 24 -11.11 -7.33 3.58
CA PRO A 24 -9.72 -7.74 3.48
C PRO A 24 -8.72 -6.58 3.40
N SER A 25 -9.11 -5.43 2.85
CA SER A 25 -8.18 -4.28 2.76
C SER A 25 -7.81 -3.66 4.10
N ASP A 26 -8.53 -3.98 5.17
CA ASP A 26 -8.26 -3.45 6.51
C ASP A 26 -6.92 -3.99 7.08
N LEU A 27 -6.35 -5.02 6.44
CA LEU A 27 -4.98 -5.48 6.66
C LEU A 27 -3.93 -4.43 6.27
N ILE A 28 -4.28 -3.49 5.40
CA ILE A 28 -3.47 -2.31 5.09
C ILE A 28 -3.98 -1.17 5.97
N ARG A 29 -3.31 -0.96 7.10
CA ARG A 29 -3.60 0.18 7.98
C ARG A 29 -3.06 1.45 7.33
N THR A 30 -3.88 2.47 7.20
CA THR A 30 -3.49 3.71 6.51
C THR A 30 -3.74 4.92 7.38
N TYR A 31 -2.76 5.82 7.38
CA TYR A 31 -2.76 7.05 8.13
C TYR A 31 -2.54 8.22 7.17
N GLN A 32 -3.22 9.33 7.43
CA GLN A 32 -2.98 10.61 6.79
C GLN A 32 -2.70 11.65 7.86
N PHE A 33 -1.53 12.25 7.81
CA PHE A 33 -1.08 13.25 8.79
C PHE A 33 -1.00 14.64 8.17
N ALA A 34 -1.63 15.61 8.83
CA ALA A 34 -1.35 17.03 8.65
C ALA A 34 -0.28 17.42 9.68
N VAL A 35 0.97 17.59 9.23
CA VAL A 35 2.11 17.89 10.12
C VAL A 35 2.12 19.38 10.45
N GLN A 36 1.36 19.75 11.48
CA GLN A 36 1.19 21.12 11.96
C GLN A 36 0.43 21.12 13.30
N ASP A 37 0.56 22.22 14.07
CA ASP A 37 -0.07 22.36 15.39
C ASP A 37 -1.60 22.54 15.35
N ARG A 38 -2.19 22.74 14.17
CA ARG A 38 -3.64 22.92 13.99
C ARG A 38 -4.21 21.92 12.98
N VAL A 39 -5.24 21.19 13.38
CA VAL A 39 -6.03 20.34 12.49
C VAL A 39 -6.68 21.25 11.43
N PRO A 40 -6.37 21.10 10.12
CA PRO A 40 -7.25 21.67 9.11
C PRO A 40 -8.63 21.02 9.29
N ARG A 41 -9.73 21.66 8.85
CA ARG A 41 -11.09 21.05 8.90
C ARG A 41 -10.99 19.56 8.55
N VAL A 42 -11.57 18.68 9.38
CA VAL A 42 -11.45 17.21 9.23
C VAL A 42 -11.56 16.81 7.76
N GLU A 43 -10.41 16.59 7.14
CA GLU A 43 -10.32 16.13 5.76
C GLU A 43 -10.36 14.61 5.82
N ARG A 44 -11.43 14.06 5.27
CA ARG A 44 -11.62 12.62 5.18
C ARG A 44 -10.93 12.10 3.94
N PHE A 45 -10.40 10.90 4.03
CA PHE A 45 -9.93 10.15 2.88
C PHE A 45 -10.59 8.76 2.86
N CYS A 46 -10.35 7.95 1.82
CA CYS A 46 -11.13 6.74 1.61
C CYS A 46 -10.92 5.65 2.67
N PHE A 47 -9.83 5.74 3.44
CA PHE A 47 -9.42 4.72 4.41
C PHE A 47 -9.33 5.26 5.85
N GLY A 48 -9.79 6.49 6.10
CA GLY A 48 -9.74 7.07 7.44
C GLY A 48 -10.03 8.56 7.48
N ASP A 49 -9.56 9.19 8.55
CA ASP A 49 -9.66 10.61 8.81
C ASP A 49 -8.24 11.20 8.93
N THR A 50 -8.05 12.44 8.48
CA THR A 50 -6.74 13.12 8.62
C THR A 50 -6.48 13.48 10.08
N GLU A 51 -5.34 13.06 10.60
CA GLU A 51 -4.86 13.36 11.96
C GLU A 51 -3.90 14.55 11.91
N ALA A 52 -4.08 15.55 12.78
CA ALA A 52 -3.01 16.51 13.03
C ALA A 52 -1.95 15.87 13.93
N ILE A 53 -0.69 16.18 13.65
CA ILE A 53 0.42 15.64 14.42
C ILE A 53 1.58 16.63 14.45
N SER A 54 2.28 16.72 15.58
CA SER A 54 3.54 17.46 15.64
C SER A 54 4.64 16.66 14.92
N PRO A 55 5.69 17.33 14.42
CA PRO A 55 6.87 16.64 13.87
C PRO A 55 7.47 15.62 14.84
N GLU A 56 7.54 15.93 16.14
CA GLU A 56 8.09 15.05 17.17
C GLU A 56 7.26 13.79 17.36
N ASP A 57 5.94 13.92 17.37
CA ASP A 57 5.02 12.80 17.55
C ASP A 57 5.02 11.91 16.30
N LEU A 58 5.15 12.51 15.12
CA LEU A 58 5.33 11.79 13.86
C LEU A 58 6.61 10.95 13.90
N LYS A 59 7.74 11.51 14.32
CA LYS A 59 9.00 10.76 14.51
C LYS A 59 8.81 9.59 15.47
N ARG A 60 8.14 9.81 16.61
CA ARG A 60 7.87 8.73 17.60
C ARG A 60 7.05 7.60 16.99
N LYS A 61 6.00 7.90 16.20
CA LYS A 61 5.21 6.86 15.52
C LYS A 61 6.07 5.99 14.60
N PHE A 62 6.97 6.57 13.80
CA PHE A 62 7.85 5.80 12.92
C PHE A 62 8.81 4.89 13.71
N VAL A 63 9.38 5.38 14.82
CA VAL A 63 10.21 4.56 15.72
C VAL A 63 9.40 3.39 16.30
N GLU A 64 8.16 3.63 16.73
CA GLU A 64 7.28 2.58 17.26
C GLU A 64 6.89 1.55 16.22
N TRP A 65 6.58 1.99 15.00
CA TRP A 65 6.18 1.11 13.91
C TRP A 65 7.28 0.15 13.45
N GLN A 66 8.54 0.56 13.53
CA GLN A 66 9.68 -0.29 13.17
C GLN A 66 10.24 -1.10 14.36
N LYS A 67 9.84 -0.81 15.59
CA LYS A 67 10.42 -1.43 16.79
C LYS A 67 10.25 -2.95 16.78
N GLY A 68 11.38 -3.67 16.69
CA GLY A 68 11.44 -5.13 16.71
C GLY A 68 10.86 -5.79 15.45
N ARG A 69 10.94 -5.10 14.30
CA ARG A 69 10.40 -5.59 13.02
C ARG A 69 11.41 -5.36 11.91
N ASP A 70 11.47 -6.31 10.98
CA ASP A 70 12.10 -6.09 9.68
C ASP A 70 11.16 -5.23 8.82
N VAL A 71 11.65 -4.10 8.31
CA VAL A 71 10.86 -3.14 7.56
C VAL A 71 11.24 -3.16 6.09
N ILE A 72 10.26 -3.30 5.20
CA ILE A 72 10.43 -3.07 3.77
C ILE A 72 9.76 -1.74 3.45
N GLY A 73 10.55 -0.79 2.93
CA GLY A 73 10.03 0.49 2.48
C GLY A 73 9.40 0.35 1.10
N VAL A 74 8.23 0.96 0.89
CA VAL A 74 7.49 0.93 -0.39
C VAL A 74 7.06 2.34 -0.72
N ALA A 75 7.37 2.78 -1.94
CA ALA A 75 7.03 4.12 -2.42
C ALA A 75 6.70 4.09 -3.91
N TYR A 76 5.91 5.05 -4.38
CA TYR A 76 5.68 5.27 -5.80
C TYR A 76 6.47 6.49 -6.25
N SER A 77 7.61 6.29 -6.91
CA SER A 77 8.64 7.33 -7.14
C SER A 77 9.38 7.72 -5.85
N LEU A 78 10.18 6.77 -5.34
CA LEU A 78 10.83 6.76 -4.02
C LEU A 78 11.59 8.04 -3.64
N HIS A 79 12.21 8.71 -4.62
CA HIS A 79 13.09 9.85 -4.34
C HIS A 79 12.37 10.98 -3.57
N GLY A 80 11.15 11.33 -3.97
CA GLY A 80 10.38 12.41 -3.32
C GLY A 80 10.03 12.08 -1.87
N ASP A 81 9.62 10.83 -1.61
CA ASP A 81 9.29 10.37 -0.27
C ASP A 81 10.52 10.35 0.66
N LEU A 82 11.69 9.94 0.16
CA LEU A 82 12.92 9.96 0.95
C LEU A 82 13.38 11.38 1.31
N VAL A 83 13.22 12.35 0.39
CA VAL A 83 13.50 13.76 0.68
C VAL A 83 12.58 14.26 1.79
N LEU A 84 11.28 13.97 1.70
CA LEU A 84 10.30 14.37 2.71
C LEU A 84 10.58 13.74 4.09
N LEU A 85 10.91 12.44 4.13
CA LEU A 85 11.29 11.77 5.38
C LEU A 85 12.53 12.42 6.00
N ARG A 86 13.52 12.78 5.18
CA ARG A 86 14.73 13.47 5.65
C ARG A 86 14.43 14.87 6.19
N GLU A 87 13.53 15.62 5.56
CA GLU A 87 13.10 16.95 6.04
C GLU A 87 12.45 16.89 7.41
N PHE A 88 11.66 15.84 7.67
CA PHE A 88 11.08 15.58 9.00
C PHE A 88 12.04 14.86 9.95
N GLU A 89 13.31 14.64 9.58
CA GLU A 89 14.31 13.86 10.33
C GLU A 89 13.77 12.48 10.76
N ILE A 90 12.99 11.85 9.89
CA ILE A 90 12.45 10.50 10.07
C ILE A 90 13.41 9.52 9.40
N PHE A 91 13.94 8.60 10.20
CA PHE A 91 14.82 7.55 9.75
C PHE A 91 14.11 6.21 9.82
N VAL A 92 13.88 5.61 8.65
CA VAL A 92 13.29 4.27 8.51
C VAL A 92 14.41 3.28 8.30
N ASP A 93 14.57 2.35 9.24
CA ASP A 93 15.56 1.25 9.15
C ASP A 93 15.03 0.13 8.27
N ALA A 94 14.91 0.43 6.96
CA ALA A 94 14.38 -0.52 5.99
C ALA A 94 15.47 -1.46 5.47
N ILE A 95 15.21 -2.77 5.49
CA ILE A 95 16.10 -3.78 4.91
C ILE A 95 16.27 -3.59 3.40
N CYS A 96 15.23 -3.07 2.74
CA CYS A 96 15.25 -2.65 1.36
C CYS A 96 14.12 -1.66 1.07
N TRP A 97 14.26 -0.95 -0.05
CA TRP A 97 13.23 -0.07 -0.59
C TRP A 97 12.76 -0.58 -1.95
N ILE A 98 11.44 -0.67 -2.13
CA ILE A 98 10.79 -1.00 -3.38
C ILE A 98 10.24 0.30 -3.98
N ASP A 99 10.84 0.76 -5.07
CA ASP A 99 10.24 1.80 -5.90
C ASP A 99 9.26 1.16 -6.88
N LEU A 100 7.96 1.35 -6.64
CA LEU A 100 6.90 0.80 -7.47
C LEU A 100 6.90 1.34 -8.90
N ALA A 101 7.43 2.54 -9.13
CA ALA A 101 7.57 3.09 -10.47
C ALA A 101 8.53 2.25 -11.33
N LEU A 102 9.48 1.56 -10.68
CA LEU A 102 10.42 0.63 -11.31
C LEU A 102 9.96 -0.83 -11.22
N ALA A 103 9.46 -1.26 -10.05
CA ALA A 103 9.09 -2.65 -9.81
C ALA A 103 7.98 -3.15 -10.76
N GLN A 104 7.17 -2.24 -11.31
CA GLN A 104 6.11 -2.55 -12.26
C GLN A 104 6.59 -3.02 -13.64
N TYR A 105 7.85 -2.76 -14.04
CA TYR A 105 8.32 -3.05 -15.40
C TYR A 105 8.23 -4.53 -15.75
N ILE A 106 8.70 -5.39 -14.85
CA ILE A 106 8.74 -6.85 -15.08
C ILE A 106 7.32 -7.44 -15.07
N PRO A 107 6.50 -7.24 -14.01
CA PRO A 107 5.19 -7.88 -13.95
C PRO A 107 4.20 -7.34 -14.98
N LEU A 108 4.37 -6.11 -15.47
CA LEU A 108 3.51 -5.54 -16.52
C LEU A 108 4.07 -5.71 -17.94
N GLN A 109 5.33 -6.14 -18.10
CA GLN A 109 6.03 -6.18 -19.41
C GLN A 109 5.92 -4.85 -20.18
N ASN A 110 6.11 -3.73 -19.48
CA ASN A 110 6.03 -2.40 -20.10
C ASN A 110 7.41 -1.88 -20.49
N ALA A 111 7.45 -1.05 -21.54
CA ALA A 111 8.65 -0.30 -21.92
C ALA A 111 8.73 1.08 -21.24
N THR A 112 7.65 1.53 -20.58
CA THR A 112 7.56 2.80 -19.87
C THR A 112 7.01 2.59 -18.46
N ALA A 113 7.32 3.50 -17.53
CA ALA A 113 6.72 3.54 -16.21
C ALA A 113 5.40 4.32 -16.28
N PRO A 114 4.23 3.65 -16.37
CA PRO A 114 2.95 4.36 -16.31
C PRO A 114 2.74 5.00 -14.94
N SER A 115 1.70 5.82 -14.79
CA SER A 115 1.28 6.38 -13.50
C SER A 115 0.58 5.33 -12.64
N LEU A 116 0.52 5.56 -11.32
CA LEU A 116 -0.11 4.64 -10.36
C LEU A 116 -1.56 4.31 -10.76
N ALA A 117 -2.31 5.31 -11.21
CA ALA A 117 -3.69 5.14 -11.70
C ALA A 117 -3.78 4.16 -12.89
N VAL A 118 -2.85 4.26 -13.84
CA VAL A 118 -2.82 3.35 -14.99
C VAL A 118 -2.45 1.93 -14.56
N VAL A 119 -1.53 1.77 -13.61
CA VAL A 119 -1.19 0.45 -13.05
C VAL A 119 -2.39 -0.17 -12.35
N MET A 120 -3.06 0.59 -11.48
CA MET A 120 -4.24 0.13 -10.78
C MET A 120 -5.34 -0.32 -11.75
N ASN A 121 -5.59 0.46 -12.81
CA ASN A 121 -6.55 0.08 -13.86
C ASN A 121 -6.19 -1.26 -14.52
N ARG A 122 -4.92 -1.46 -14.87
CA ARG A 122 -4.45 -2.74 -15.46
C ARG A 122 -4.59 -3.91 -14.50
N LEU A 123 -4.29 -3.68 -13.22
CA LEU A 123 -4.46 -4.67 -12.16
C LEU A 123 -5.93 -4.85 -11.76
N ARG A 124 -6.86 -4.05 -12.31
CA ARG A 124 -8.29 -3.97 -11.96
C ARG A 124 -8.54 -3.64 -10.49
N ILE A 125 -7.64 -2.87 -9.87
CA ILE A 125 -7.79 -2.36 -8.51
C ILE A 125 -8.84 -1.25 -8.57
N ARG A 126 -9.91 -1.40 -7.78
CA ARG A 126 -10.89 -0.34 -7.62
C ARG A 126 -10.23 0.81 -6.86
N TYR A 127 -10.34 2.02 -7.37
CA TYR A 127 -9.98 3.23 -6.64
C TYR A 127 -11.14 4.23 -6.68
N ALA A 128 -11.22 5.07 -5.66
CA ALA A 128 -12.24 6.10 -5.46
C ALA A 128 -11.62 7.21 -4.61
N GLY A 129 -12.33 8.33 -4.51
CA GLY A 129 -11.79 9.55 -3.91
C GLY A 129 -10.81 10.27 -4.82
N ARG A 130 -10.29 11.39 -4.33
CA ARG A 130 -9.25 12.15 -5.03
C ARG A 130 -7.92 11.37 -4.96
N LEU A 131 -7.39 11.03 -6.13
CA LEU A 131 -5.95 10.80 -6.30
C LEU A 131 -5.26 12.14 -5.97
N HIS A 132 -4.07 12.12 -5.35
CA HIS A 132 -3.40 13.25 -4.69
C HIS A 132 -3.77 13.50 -3.21
N GLU A 133 -4.60 12.66 -2.61
CA GLU A 133 -4.70 12.57 -1.14
C GLU A 133 -3.61 11.60 -0.64
N PRO A 134 -2.64 12.04 0.18
CA PRO A 134 -1.48 11.22 0.52
C PRO A 134 -1.84 9.85 1.13
N GLY A 135 -2.88 9.79 1.97
CA GLY A 135 -3.37 8.55 2.57
C GLY A 135 -3.94 7.59 1.53
N ASN A 136 -4.74 8.10 0.58
CA ASN A 136 -5.24 7.29 -0.53
C ASN A 136 -4.09 6.74 -1.35
N ASP A 137 -3.14 7.60 -1.75
CA ASP A 137 -2.00 7.24 -2.58
C ASP A 137 -1.13 6.16 -1.90
N ALA A 138 -0.87 6.28 -0.60
CA ALA A 138 -0.13 5.28 0.17
C ALA A 138 -0.85 3.93 0.23
N HIS A 139 -2.17 3.93 0.49
CA HIS A 139 -2.96 2.70 0.53
C HIS A 139 -2.98 2.01 -0.84
N PHE A 140 -3.22 2.79 -1.90
CA PHE A 140 -3.26 2.31 -3.26
C PHE A 140 -1.89 1.84 -3.76
N ALA A 141 -0.79 2.47 -3.34
CA ALA A 141 0.55 1.98 -3.58
C ALA A 141 0.76 0.58 -2.96
N MET A 142 0.35 0.37 -1.71
CA MET A 142 0.45 -0.94 -1.06
C MET A 142 -0.46 -2.00 -1.75
N ARG A 143 -1.70 -1.65 -2.10
CA ARG A 143 -2.57 -2.55 -2.89
C ARG A 143 -1.96 -2.87 -4.26
N THR A 144 -1.29 -1.90 -4.88
CA THR A 144 -0.62 -2.08 -6.17
C THR A 144 0.58 -3.01 -6.05
N LEU A 145 1.39 -2.89 -5.00
CA LEU A 145 2.47 -3.84 -4.72
C LEU A 145 1.95 -5.28 -4.66
N LEU A 146 0.89 -5.51 -3.88
CA LEU A 146 0.26 -6.83 -3.78
C LEU A 146 -0.30 -7.31 -5.12
N GLY A 147 -0.90 -6.40 -5.90
CA GLY A 147 -1.42 -6.72 -7.23
C GLY A 147 -0.33 -7.09 -8.23
N LEU A 148 0.82 -6.41 -8.18
CA LEU A 148 1.99 -6.76 -8.98
C LEU A 148 2.55 -8.13 -8.56
N ALA A 149 2.66 -8.41 -7.25
CA ALA A 149 3.12 -9.70 -6.76
C ALA A 149 2.19 -10.87 -7.17
N VAL A 150 0.87 -10.65 -7.10
CA VAL A 150 -0.15 -11.62 -7.59
C VAL A 150 -0.02 -11.85 -9.09
N LEU A 151 0.16 -10.78 -9.87
CA LEU A 151 0.29 -10.87 -11.32
C LEU A 151 1.59 -11.59 -11.74
N ASP A 152 2.69 -11.25 -11.09
CA ASP A 152 4.01 -11.84 -11.34
C ASP A 152 3.99 -13.35 -11.05
N PHE A 153 3.51 -13.73 -9.87
CA PHE A 153 3.31 -15.13 -9.52
C PHE A 153 2.41 -15.85 -10.54
N TRP A 154 1.26 -15.28 -10.90
CA TRP A 154 0.33 -15.92 -11.83
C TRP A 154 0.94 -16.15 -13.22
N ARG A 155 1.76 -15.21 -13.69
CA ARG A 155 2.46 -15.31 -14.98
C ARG A 155 3.49 -16.44 -14.95
N GLU A 156 4.36 -16.45 -13.95
CA GLU A 156 5.37 -17.49 -13.80
C GLU A 156 4.70 -18.86 -13.58
N TRP A 157 3.63 -18.92 -12.78
CA TRP A 157 2.83 -20.13 -12.55
C TRP A 157 2.21 -20.66 -13.85
N THR A 158 1.67 -19.79 -14.69
CA THR A 158 1.04 -20.23 -15.95
C THR A 158 2.11 -20.69 -16.96
N TYR A 159 3.27 -20.04 -16.96
CA TYR A 159 4.35 -20.35 -17.90
C TYR A 159 5.13 -21.61 -17.50
N TRP A 160 5.37 -21.80 -16.20
CA TRP A 160 6.16 -22.90 -15.63
C TRP A 160 5.33 -23.82 -14.72
N GLY A 161 4.02 -23.98 -14.93
CA GLY A 161 3.10 -24.61 -13.97
C GLY A 161 3.47 -26.01 -13.47
N ASP A 162 4.43 -26.66 -14.14
CA ASP A 162 4.98 -27.97 -13.80
C ASP A 162 6.22 -27.88 -12.86
N GLY A 163 6.78 -26.68 -12.69
CA GLY A 163 8.03 -26.39 -11.96
C GLY A 163 7.89 -25.40 -10.78
N LEU A 164 6.80 -24.63 -10.72
CA LEU A 164 6.41 -23.95 -9.48
C LEU A 164 5.56 -24.94 -8.65
N GLY A 165 5.99 -25.27 -7.43
CA GLY A 165 5.19 -26.10 -6.51
C GLY A 165 3.95 -25.35 -5.99
N ALA A 166 2.99 -26.04 -5.37
CA ALA A 166 1.68 -25.52 -4.90
C ALA A 166 1.55 -23.99 -4.67
N ILE A 167 0.42 -23.42 -5.13
CA ILE A 167 0.08 -21.99 -4.97
C ILE A 167 0.32 -21.53 -3.52
N PRO A 168 1.13 -20.48 -3.29
CA PRO A 168 1.42 -20.01 -1.95
C PRO A 168 0.17 -19.58 -1.18
N CYS A 169 0.12 -19.87 0.12
CA CYS A 169 -1.04 -19.55 0.96
C CYS A 169 -1.38 -18.05 1.06
N TRP A 170 -0.42 -17.17 0.75
CA TRP A 170 -0.65 -15.72 0.71
C TRP A 170 -1.37 -15.27 -0.56
N TYR A 171 -1.33 -16.05 -1.65
CA TYR A 171 -1.82 -15.64 -2.97
C TYR A 171 -3.31 -15.27 -2.96
N ASP A 172 -4.14 -16.12 -2.37
CA ASP A 172 -5.58 -15.89 -2.29
C ASP A 172 -5.92 -14.68 -1.43
N LEU A 173 -5.21 -14.49 -0.31
CA LEU A 173 -5.43 -13.35 0.58
C LEU A 173 -4.98 -12.04 -0.10
N ALA A 174 -3.83 -12.02 -0.73
CA ALA A 174 -3.36 -10.87 -1.51
C ALA A 174 -4.34 -10.52 -2.64
N THR A 175 -4.85 -11.52 -3.36
CA THR A 175 -5.88 -11.32 -4.39
C THR A 175 -7.14 -10.70 -3.81
N LYS A 176 -7.60 -11.17 -2.64
CA LYS A 176 -8.76 -10.59 -1.93
C LYS A 176 -8.50 -9.14 -1.52
N ILE A 177 -7.32 -8.79 -1.01
CA ILE A 177 -6.94 -7.42 -0.65
C ILE A 177 -6.94 -6.52 -1.89
N VAL A 178 -6.37 -6.98 -3.00
CA VAL A 178 -6.31 -6.25 -4.28
C VAL A 178 -7.71 -5.95 -4.83
N ARG A 179 -8.66 -6.87 -4.62
CA ARG A 179 -10.05 -6.80 -5.10
C ARG A 179 -11.03 -6.17 -4.10
N ALA A 180 -10.56 -5.91 -2.89
CA ALA A 180 -11.37 -5.41 -1.78
C ALA A 180 -12.09 -4.11 -2.12
N ASP A 181 -13.31 -3.97 -1.58
CA ASP A 181 -14.05 -2.73 -1.67
C ASP A 181 -13.33 -1.59 -0.97
N ILE A 182 -13.69 -0.38 -1.38
CA ILE A 182 -13.17 0.85 -0.77
C ILE A 182 -14.11 1.19 0.38
N PRO A 183 -13.62 1.34 1.62
CA PRO A 183 -14.50 1.52 2.78
C PRO A 183 -15.36 2.78 2.72
N ARG A 184 -14.78 3.91 2.27
CA ARG A 184 -15.45 5.21 2.18
C ARG A 184 -15.24 5.79 0.78
N PRO A 185 -15.88 5.24 -0.27
CA PRO A 185 -15.73 5.77 -1.60
C PRO A 185 -16.44 7.12 -1.65
N GLU A 186 -15.72 8.20 -1.97
CA GLU A 186 -16.41 9.44 -2.37
C GLU A 186 -17.20 9.16 -3.65
N ARG A 187 -18.31 9.87 -3.86
CA ARG A 187 -19.17 9.72 -5.05
C ARG A 187 -18.44 10.14 -6.34
N TYR A 188 -17.52 9.34 -6.81
CA TYR A 188 -17.06 9.33 -8.20
C TYR A 188 -17.01 7.86 -8.61
N GLY A 189 -18.17 7.41 -9.11
CA GLY A 189 -18.33 6.07 -9.65
C GLY A 189 -17.50 5.89 -10.91
N PHE A 190 -17.19 4.63 -11.20
CA PHE A 190 -16.68 4.15 -12.48
C PHE A 190 -17.33 4.89 -13.65
N MET A 191 -16.54 5.52 -14.52
CA MET A 191 -16.85 5.46 -15.94
C MET A 191 -16.23 4.15 -16.43
N GLY A 192 -17.11 3.15 -16.61
CA GLY A 192 -16.77 1.91 -17.31
C GLY A 192 -16.59 2.15 -18.80
#